data_AF-A0A8S3X8Q4-F1
#
_entry.id   AF-A0A8S3X8Q4-F1
#
_cell.length_a   1.000
_cell.length_b   1.000
_cell.length_c   1.000
_cell.angle_alpha   90.00
_cell.angle_beta   90.00
_cell.angle_gamma   90.00
#
_symmetry.space_group_name_H-M   'P 1'
#
loop_
_entity.id
_entity.type
_entity.pdbx_description
1 polymer ?
#
loop_
_entity_poly.entity_id
_entity_poly.type
_entity_poly.pdbx_seq_one_letter_code
_entity_poly.pdbx_strand_id
1 'polypeptide(L)'
;MFGCDVKVGLRSSAFPTATIENIENEEDLEQILKMLEGDGNNAESETITDVNQEETVGEAAINRTDCELCNQNKNEKCDLNIKRQIIDTNRKGAKESLTVQANKMTALSNRKFPPCKIGDTVRVKIPDVDRGRGDFPNVLMVVLECDDDGLYKLGNQFDTITELFSRNQFTVYEAKFLDVDIVSPEEKKIITPNS
;
A
#
# COMPACT_ATOMS: atom_id res chain seq x y z
N MET A 1 13.99 -10.54 32.07
CA MET A 1 15.02 -10.72 31.03
C MET A 1 14.49 -10.04 29.77
N PHE A 2 14.97 -8.83 29.46
CA PHE A 2 14.59 -8.13 28.24
C PHE A 2 15.86 -7.75 27.49
N GLY A 3 15.85 -7.95 26.17
CA GLY A 3 16.96 -7.68 25.26
C GLY A 3 17.27 -8.89 24.41
N CYS A 4 16.44 -9.15 23.39
CA CYS A 4 16.95 -9.87 22.24
C CYS A 4 17.80 -8.84 21.46
N ASP A 5 19.05 -9.16 21.16
CA ASP A 5 19.93 -8.24 20.45
C ASP A 5 19.30 -7.80 19.12
N VAL A 6 19.51 -6.54 18.76
CA VAL A 6 19.00 -5.99 17.50
C VAL A 6 19.63 -6.78 16.35
N LYS A 7 18.81 -7.55 15.64
CA LYS A 7 19.21 -8.28 14.44
C LYS A 7 19.40 -7.28 13.30
N VAL A 8 20.64 -6.82 13.10
CA VAL A 8 21.03 -5.96 11.99
C VAL A 8 21.62 -6.79 10.86
N GLY A 9 20.96 -6.74 9.69
CA GLY A 9 21.50 -7.22 8.42
C GLY A 9 20.96 -8.58 7.95
N LEU A 10 21.10 -8.85 6.65
CA LEU A 10 20.62 -10.05 5.97
C LEU A 10 21.20 -11.35 6.55
N ARG A 11 22.41 -11.33 7.13
CA ARG A 11 23.01 -12.48 7.84
C ARG A 11 22.25 -12.95 9.08
N SER A 12 21.31 -12.15 9.58
CA SER A 12 20.43 -12.50 10.70
C SER A 12 19.05 -13.02 10.28
N SER A 13 18.79 -13.05 8.97
CA SER A 13 17.56 -13.58 8.37
C SER A 13 17.58 -15.11 8.31
N ALA A 14 16.46 -15.72 7.90
CA ALA A 14 16.37 -17.15 7.62
C ALA A 14 17.00 -17.58 6.28
N PHE A 15 17.66 -16.66 5.55
CA PHE A 15 18.29 -16.97 4.27
C PHE A 15 19.62 -17.72 4.46
N PRO A 16 19.92 -18.74 3.64
CA PRO A 16 21.23 -19.39 3.64
C PRO A 16 22.38 -18.38 3.40
N THR A 17 23.50 -18.55 4.11
CA THR A 17 24.66 -17.65 3.97
C THR A 17 25.17 -17.57 2.52
N ALA A 18 25.14 -18.69 1.80
CA ALA A 18 25.55 -18.75 0.40
C ALA A 18 24.63 -17.97 -0.55
N THR A 19 23.34 -17.80 -0.24
CA THR A 19 22.45 -16.97 -1.07
C THR A 19 22.68 -15.49 -0.78
N ILE A 20 23.02 -15.13 0.47
CA ILE A 20 23.31 -13.75 0.86
C ILE A 20 24.59 -13.23 0.20
N GLU A 21 25.59 -14.10 0.01
CA GLU A 21 26.88 -13.74 -0.62
C GLU A 21 26.77 -13.45 -2.12
N ASN A 22 25.66 -13.84 -2.77
CA ASN A 22 25.44 -13.67 -4.20
C ASN A 22 24.38 -12.60 -4.53
N ILE A 23 23.95 -11.78 -3.56
CA ILE A 23 23.03 -10.67 -3.80
C ILE A 23 23.85 -9.46 -4.22
N GLU A 24 23.80 -9.08 -5.49
CA GLU A 24 24.51 -7.91 -6.02
C GLU A 24 23.56 -6.72 -6.15
N ASN A 25 22.31 -6.96 -6.55
CA ASN A 25 21.30 -5.91 -6.78
C ASN A 25 19.94 -6.27 -6.14
N GLU A 26 19.03 -5.29 -6.09
CA GLU A 26 17.67 -5.46 -5.53
C GLU A 26 16.89 -6.57 -6.25
N GLU A 27 17.09 -6.73 -7.56
CA GLU A 27 16.46 -7.78 -8.38
C GLU A 27 16.81 -9.19 -7.88
N ASP A 28 18.03 -9.42 -7.40
CA ASP A 28 18.47 -10.72 -6.88
C ASP A 28 17.74 -11.05 -5.57
N LEU A 29 17.55 -10.05 -4.72
CA LEU A 29 16.77 -10.18 -3.49
C LEU A 29 15.30 -10.52 -3.80
N GLU A 30 14.74 -9.91 -4.84
CA GLU A 30 13.37 -10.20 -5.27
C GLU A 30 13.19 -11.63 -5.79
N GLN A 31 14.16 -12.15 -6.54
CA GLN A 31 14.13 -13.53 -7.02
C GLN A 31 14.12 -14.51 -5.84
N ILE A 32 14.94 -14.25 -4.83
CA ILE A 32 15.01 -15.09 -3.63
C ILE A 32 13.69 -15.03 -2.84
N LEU A 33 13.08 -13.86 -2.71
CA LEU A 33 11.77 -13.72 -2.05
C LEU A 33 10.67 -14.49 -2.79
N LYS A 34 10.65 -14.43 -4.14
CA LYS A 34 9.72 -15.22 -4.96
C LYS A 34 9.94 -16.72 -4.79
N MET A 35 11.18 -17.17 -4.62
CA MET A 35 11.49 -18.59 -4.35
C MET A 35 10.97 -19.05 -2.97
N LEU A 36 11.01 -18.18 -1.95
CA LEU A 36 10.49 -18.52 -0.62
C LEU A 36 8.95 -18.52 -0.52
N GLU A 37 8.27 -17.73 -1.34
CA GLU A 37 6.80 -17.72 -1.41
C GLU A 37 6.23 -18.91 -2.21
N GLY A 38 7.07 -19.80 -2.74
CA GLY A 38 6.73 -20.81 -3.75
C GLY A 38 6.12 -22.14 -3.26
N ASP A 39 6.07 -22.45 -1.97
CA ASP A 39 5.58 -23.76 -1.47
C ASP A 39 4.09 -23.77 -1.07
N GLY A 40 3.24 -23.18 -1.91
CA GLY A 40 1.81 -23.02 -1.64
C GLY A 40 0.92 -23.08 -2.88
N ASN A 41 1.09 -24.10 -3.71
CA ASN A 41 0.16 -24.59 -4.76
C ASN A 41 -0.29 -23.62 -5.88
N ASN A 42 0.26 -23.93 -7.06
CA ASN A 42 -0.35 -24.01 -8.40
C ASN A 42 -0.73 -22.73 -9.17
N ALA A 43 0.03 -22.55 -10.27
CA ALA A 43 -0.35 -22.07 -11.60
C ALA A 43 -1.24 -20.80 -11.65
N GLU A 44 -0.81 -19.69 -12.23
CA GLU A 44 -0.40 -19.62 -13.63
C GLU A 44 0.70 -18.57 -13.83
N SER A 45 1.65 -18.95 -14.66
CA SER A 45 2.54 -18.04 -15.36
C SER A 45 1.68 -17.18 -16.27
N GLU A 46 1.59 -15.89 -15.96
CA GLU A 46 1.25 -14.89 -16.97
C GLU A 46 2.43 -13.92 -17.08
N THR A 47 3.07 -13.99 -18.25
CA THR A 47 3.90 -12.94 -18.79
C THR A 47 3.13 -11.63 -18.71
N ILE A 48 3.62 -10.68 -17.93
CA ILE A 48 3.07 -9.32 -17.90
C ILE A 48 3.32 -8.72 -19.28
N THR A 49 2.28 -8.64 -20.10
CA THR A 49 2.27 -7.77 -21.27
C THR A 49 2.32 -6.33 -20.77
N ASP A 50 3.34 -5.59 -21.22
CA ASP A 50 3.47 -4.15 -21.06
C ASP A 50 2.18 -3.44 -21.49
N VAL A 51 1.34 -3.11 -20.52
CA VAL A 51 0.25 -2.16 -20.74
C VAL A 51 0.85 -0.78 -20.51
N ASN A 52 1.42 -0.24 -21.58
CA ASN A 52 1.69 1.20 -21.70
C ASN A 52 0.36 1.95 -21.56
N GLN A 53 0.08 2.45 -20.37
CA GLN A 53 -0.84 3.57 -20.19
C GLN A 53 -0.01 4.77 -19.76
N GLU A 54 0.27 5.61 -20.75
CA GLU A 54 0.78 6.97 -20.54
C GLU A 54 -0.33 7.80 -19.87
N GLU A 55 -0.36 7.80 -18.54
CA GLU A 55 -1.01 8.89 -17.82
C GLU A 55 -0.03 10.06 -17.71
N THR A 56 -0.19 11.02 -18.61
CA THR A 56 0.52 12.29 -18.57
C THR A 56 0.00 13.12 -17.41
N VAL A 57 0.55 12.91 -16.21
CA VAL A 57 0.37 13.84 -15.09
C VAL A 57 1.19 15.09 -15.40
N GLY A 58 0.49 16.15 -15.80
CA GLY A 58 1.04 17.44 -16.15
C GLY A 58 1.80 18.07 -14.99
N GLU A 59 3.11 17.89 -14.97
CA GLU A 59 4.00 18.72 -14.16
C GLU A 59 4.08 20.10 -14.84
N ALA A 60 3.61 21.13 -14.13
CA ALA A 60 3.78 22.52 -14.51
C ALA A 60 5.27 22.77 -14.78
N ALA A 61 5.63 22.87 -16.06
CA ALA A 61 6.98 23.11 -16.52
C ALA A 61 7.43 24.47 -15.96
N ILE A 62 8.21 24.43 -14.89
CA ILE A 62 9.00 25.60 -14.48
C ILE A 62 10.02 25.76 -15.61
N ASN A 63 9.75 26.69 -16.54
CA ASN A 63 10.68 27.13 -17.56
C ASN A 63 11.90 27.76 -16.86
N ARG A 64 12.81 26.92 -16.39
CA ARG A 64 14.09 27.32 -15.82
C ARG A 64 15.01 27.54 -17.01
N THR A 65 15.06 28.81 -17.40
CA THR A 65 15.87 29.36 -18.49
C THR A 65 17.21 28.65 -18.64
N ASP A 66 17.48 28.26 -19.88
CA ASP A 66 18.80 27.85 -20.33
C ASP A 66 19.83 28.87 -19.88
N CYS A 67 21.01 28.39 -19.45
CA CYS A 67 22.11 29.24 -19.04
C CYS A 67 22.32 30.38 -20.05
N GLU A 68 22.18 31.64 -19.59
CA GLU A 68 22.22 32.83 -20.46
C GLU A 68 23.50 32.91 -21.30
N LEU A 69 24.61 32.34 -20.79
CA LEU A 69 25.91 32.23 -21.48
C LEU A 69 25.92 31.15 -22.58
N CYS A 70 25.12 30.09 -22.47
CA CYS A 70 25.07 28.97 -23.43
C CYS A 70 24.07 29.25 -24.59
N ASN A 71 23.25 30.31 -24.48
CA ASN A 71 22.35 30.77 -25.54
C ASN A 71 23.05 31.55 -26.68
N GLN A 72 24.29 32.00 -26.46
CA GLN A 72 25.06 32.75 -27.46
C GLN A 72 25.96 31.87 -28.34
N ASN A 73 26.36 30.69 -27.87
CA ASN A 73 27.17 29.72 -28.63
C ASN A 73 26.36 28.43 -28.84
N LYS A 74 25.67 28.35 -29.98
CA LYS A 74 24.64 27.35 -30.29
C LYS A 74 25.08 25.88 -30.37
N ASN A 75 26.36 25.53 -30.18
CA ASN A 75 26.86 24.20 -30.55
C ASN A 75 27.56 23.40 -29.44
N GLU A 76 27.69 23.90 -28.21
CA GLU A 76 28.28 23.13 -27.10
C GLU A 76 27.44 23.24 -25.82
N LYS A 77 26.96 22.11 -25.30
CA LYS A 77 26.30 22.05 -24.00
C LYS A 77 27.35 22.33 -22.93
N CYS A 78 27.20 23.42 -22.20
CA CYS A 78 28.05 23.72 -21.07
C CYS A 78 27.94 22.64 -19.97
N ASP A 79 29.01 22.39 -19.22
CA ASP A 79 29.12 21.31 -18.22
C ASP A 79 27.96 21.30 -17.20
N LEU A 80 27.46 22.49 -16.82
CA LEU A 80 26.28 22.64 -15.96
C LEU A 80 24.98 22.11 -16.61
N ASN A 81 24.78 22.33 -17.91
CA ASN A 81 23.62 21.81 -18.64
C ASN A 81 23.72 20.29 -18.83
N ILE A 82 24.91 19.75 -19.06
CA ILE A 82 25.14 18.30 -19.12
C ILE A 82 24.80 17.65 -17.78
N LYS A 83 25.33 18.19 -16.68
CA LYS A 83 25.05 17.69 -15.32
C LYS A 83 23.57 17.76 -14.98
N ARG A 84 22.88 18.86 -15.34
CA ARG A 84 21.43 18.99 -15.17
C ARG A 84 20.66 17.92 -15.93
N GLN A 85 20.98 17.71 -17.21
CA GLN A 85 20.34 16.68 -18.02
C GLN A 85 20.54 15.28 -17.42
N ILE A 86 21.74 14.97 -16.93
CA ILE A 86 22.01 13.70 -16.24
C ILE A 86 21.13 13.57 -14.98
N ILE A 87 21.04 14.62 -14.16
CA ILE A 87 20.20 14.63 -12.95
C ILE A 87 18.72 14.42 -13.30
N ASP A 88 18.23 15.10 -14.33
CA ASP A 88 16.82 15.01 -14.73
C ASP A 88 16.50 13.63 -15.32
N THR A 89 17.39 13.06 -16.13
CA THR A 89 17.26 11.68 -16.62
C THR A 89 17.26 10.68 -15.46
N ASN A 90 18.19 10.82 -14.50
CA ASN A 90 18.24 9.96 -13.32
C ASN A 90 16.98 10.09 -12.45
N ARG A 91 16.46 11.31 -12.28
CA ARG A 91 15.20 11.56 -11.55
C ARG A 91 13.99 10.94 -12.24
N LYS A 92 13.93 11.00 -13.57
CA LYS A 92 12.87 10.35 -14.35
C LYS A 92 12.94 8.84 -14.20
N GLY A 93 14.11 8.23 -14.38
CA GLY A 93 14.30 6.80 -14.17
C GLY A 93 13.98 6.35 -12.75
N ALA A 94 14.36 7.15 -11.74
CA ALA A 94 13.99 6.89 -10.35
C ALA A 94 12.47 6.97 -10.13
N LYS A 95 11.79 7.98 -10.70
CA LYS A 95 10.32 8.10 -10.64
C LYS A 95 9.63 6.89 -11.26
N GLU A 96 10.07 6.46 -12.44
CA GLU A 96 9.56 5.27 -13.14
C GLU A 96 9.79 3.99 -12.32
N SER A 97 10.96 3.84 -11.71
CA SER A 97 11.25 2.68 -10.86
C SER A 97 10.34 2.63 -9.62
N LEU A 98 10.10 3.80 -8.99
CA LEU A 98 9.18 3.91 -7.87
C LEU A 98 7.73 3.64 -8.25
N THR A 99 7.27 4.08 -9.43
CA THR A 99 5.90 3.79 -9.89
C THR A 99 5.71 2.30 -10.18
N VAL A 100 6.68 1.64 -10.81
CA VAL A 100 6.66 0.18 -11.02
C VAL A 100 6.61 -0.56 -9.68
N GLN A 101 7.43 -0.15 -8.71
CA GLN A 101 7.44 -0.75 -7.38
C GLN A 101 6.12 -0.52 -6.64
N ALA A 102 5.56 0.69 -6.68
CA ALA A 102 4.27 1.01 -6.07
C ALA A 102 3.14 0.17 -6.68
N ASN A 103 3.08 0.03 -8.01
CA ASN A 103 2.10 -0.80 -8.69
C ASN A 103 2.19 -2.27 -8.27
N LYS A 104 3.42 -2.78 -8.15
CA LYS A 104 3.67 -4.14 -7.66
C LYS A 104 3.20 -4.32 -6.21
N MET A 105 3.49 -3.37 -5.33
CA MET A 105 3.02 -3.41 -3.94
C MET A 105 1.49 -3.39 -3.86
N THR A 106 0.83 -2.57 -4.68
CA THR A 106 -0.64 -2.52 -4.77
C THR A 106 -1.22 -3.85 -5.25
N ALA A 107 -0.67 -4.43 -6.32
CA ALA A 107 -1.11 -5.73 -6.83
C ALA A 107 -0.96 -6.85 -5.78
N LEU A 108 0.19 -6.89 -5.09
CA LEU A 108 0.44 -7.85 -4.00
C LEU A 108 -0.53 -7.66 -2.83
N SER A 109 -0.82 -6.40 -2.46
CA SER A 109 -1.79 -6.08 -1.41
C SER A 109 -3.19 -6.55 -1.79
N ASN A 110 -3.65 -6.25 -3.01
CA ASN A 110 -4.98 -6.64 -3.51
C ASN A 110 -5.14 -8.16 -3.59
N ARG A 111 -4.06 -8.88 -3.95
CA ARG A 111 -4.04 -10.35 -3.92
C ARG A 111 -4.16 -10.90 -2.49
N LYS A 112 -3.45 -10.29 -1.53
CA LYS A 112 -3.47 -10.72 -0.12
C LYS A 112 -4.80 -10.39 0.57
N PHE A 113 -5.41 -9.27 0.19
CA PHE A 113 -6.66 -8.78 0.78
C PHE A 113 -7.71 -8.61 -0.33
N PRO A 114 -8.39 -9.69 -0.74
CA PRO A 114 -9.37 -9.64 -1.83
C PRO A 114 -10.54 -8.73 -1.47
N PRO A 115 -11.15 -8.05 -2.46
CA PRO A 115 -12.25 -7.12 -2.22
C PRO A 115 -13.44 -7.81 -1.55
N CYS A 116 -14.20 -7.05 -0.76
CA CYS A 116 -15.38 -7.54 -0.04
C CYS A 116 -16.67 -6.94 -0.60
N LYS A 117 -17.78 -7.62 -0.39
CA LYS A 117 -19.09 -7.18 -0.88
C LYS A 117 -19.80 -6.36 0.19
N ILE A 118 -20.65 -5.46 -0.27
CA ILE A 118 -21.60 -4.77 0.60
C ILE A 118 -22.47 -5.82 1.31
N GLY A 119 -22.63 -5.66 2.62
CA GLY A 119 -23.31 -6.61 3.49
C GLY A 119 -22.48 -7.76 4.04
N ASP A 120 -21.20 -7.86 3.70
CA ASP A 120 -20.32 -8.83 4.36
C ASP A 120 -20.06 -8.40 5.82
N THR A 121 -20.10 -9.37 6.73
CA THR A 121 -19.68 -9.17 8.12
C THR A 121 -18.15 -9.15 8.15
N VAL A 122 -17.57 -8.14 8.79
CA VAL A 122 -16.12 -7.94 8.91
C VAL A 122 -15.71 -7.82 10.37
N ARG A 123 -14.46 -8.16 10.64
CA ARG A 123 -13.79 -8.00 11.93
C ARG A 123 -12.78 -6.86 11.85
N VAL A 124 -12.96 -5.87 12.70
CA VAL A 124 -12.03 -4.75 12.89
C VAL A 124 -11.29 -4.96 14.21
N LYS A 125 -9.95 -4.84 14.18
CA LYS A 125 -9.12 -5.00 15.39
C LYS A 125 -9.10 -3.69 16.18
N ILE A 126 -9.35 -3.77 17.49
CA ILE A 126 -9.21 -2.62 18.39
C ILE A 126 -7.75 -2.52 18.86
N PRO A 127 -7.13 -1.33 18.81
CA PRO A 127 -5.82 -1.09 19.41
C PRO A 127 -5.77 -1.43 20.90
N ASP A 128 -4.64 -1.92 21.40
CA ASP A 128 -4.52 -2.31 22.80
C ASP A 128 -4.69 -1.12 23.78
N VAL A 129 -4.45 0.11 23.32
CA VAL A 129 -4.62 1.35 24.11
C VAL A 129 -6.09 1.70 24.35
N ASP A 130 -6.96 1.36 23.39
CA ASP A 130 -8.40 1.63 23.47
C ASP A 130 -9.16 0.47 24.12
N ARG A 131 -8.47 -0.66 24.33
CA ARG A 131 -9.06 -1.90 24.86
C ARG A 131 -8.96 -1.95 26.38
N GLY A 132 -10.11 -2.09 27.05
CA GLY A 132 -10.19 -2.36 28.48
C GLY A 132 -9.68 -3.76 28.87
N ARG A 133 -9.43 -3.97 30.17
CA ARG A 133 -9.05 -5.29 30.67
C ARG A 133 -10.24 -6.24 30.59
N GLY A 134 -10.17 -7.21 29.67
CA GLY A 134 -11.21 -8.22 29.45
C GLY A 134 -12.06 -7.99 28.19
N ASP A 135 -11.88 -6.87 27.51
CA ASP A 135 -12.58 -6.60 26.25
C ASP A 135 -12.07 -7.50 25.13
N PHE A 136 -12.95 -7.81 24.17
CA PHE A 136 -12.58 -8.57 22.99
C PHE A 136 -11.64 -7.76 22.08
N PRO A 137 -10.65 -8.40 21.44
CA PRO A 137 -9.68 -7.71 20.58
C PRO A 137 -10.28 -7.23 19.26
N ASN A 138 -11.46 -7.71 18.87
CA ASN A 138 -12.08 -7.39 17.59
C ASN A 138 -13.56 -7.03 17.78
N VAL A 139 -14.05 -6.12 16.95
CA VAL A 139 -15.47 -5.76 16.81
C VAL A 139 -15.99 -6.30 15.48
N LEU A 140 -17.23 -6.79 15.50
CA LEU A 140 -17.94 -7.18 14.29
C LEU A 140 -18.70 -5.99 13.72
N MET A 141 -18.55 -5.78 12.42
CA MET A 141 -19.20 -4.71 11.66
C MET A 141 -19.67 -5.25 10.31
N VAL A 142 -20.43 -4.45 9.59
CA VAL A 142 -20.92 -4.76 8.25
C VAL A 142 -20.38 -3.71 7.29
N VAL A 143 -20.03 -4.14 6.08
CA VAL A 143 -19.69 -3.25 4.97
C VAL A 143 -20.96 -2.59 4.45
N LEU A 144 -21.04 -1.27 4.53
CA LEU A 144 -22.20 -0.49 4.09
C LEU A 144 -22.04 -0.01 2.66
N GLU A 145 -20.90 0.60 2.37
CA GLU A 145 -20.61 1.25 1.08
C GLU A 145 -19.14 1.00 0.72
N CYS A 146 -18.85 1.01 -0.57
CA CYS A 146 -17.50 1.02 -1.11
C CYS A 146 -17.40 2.16 -2.12
N ASP A 147 -16.41 3.04 -1.92
CA ASP A 147 -16.15 4.17 -2.79
C ASP A 147 -15.36 3.72 -4.03
N ASP A 148 -15.35 4.58 -5.07
CA ASP A 148 -14.61 4.36 -6.31
C ASP A 148 -13.09 4.19 -6.09
N ASP A 149 -12.57 4.81 -5.02
CA ASP A 149 -11.17 4.72 -4.59
C ASP A 149 -10.83 3.40 -3.86
N GLY A 150 -11.80 2.48 -3.70
CA GLY A 150 -11.61 1.20 -3.03
C GLY A 150 -11.54 1.29 -1.50
N LEU A 151 -12.11 2.35 -0.93
CA LEU A 151 -12.29 2.55 0.50
C LEU A 151 -13.68 2.09 0.94
N TYR A 152 -13.79 1.56 2.16
CA TYR A 152 -14.99 0.90 2.67
C TYR A 152 -15.55 1.63 3.88
N LYS A 153 -16.85 1.88 3.86
CA LYS A 153 -17.59 2.40 5.01
C LYS A 153 -18.14 1.24 5.83
N LEU A 154 -17.86 1.24 7.13
CA LEU A 154 -18.23 0.16 8.03
C LEU A 154 -19.22 0.66 9.09
N GLY A 155 -20.20 -0.18 9.44
CA GLY A 155 -21.14 0.14 10.51
C GLY A 155 -21.63 -1.07 11.28
N ASN A 156 -22.28 -0.82 12.40
CA ASN A 156 -22.95 -1.84 13.20
C ASN A 156 -24.35 -1.34 13.61
N GLN A 157 -25.12 -2.16 14.32
CA GLN A 157 -26.47 -1.82 14.78
C GLN A 157 -26.58 -0.53 15.64
N PHE A 158 -25.46 -0.03 16.16
CA PHE A 158 -25.39 1.16 17.00
C PHE A 158 -25.07 2.39 16.17
N ASP A 159 -24.01 2.33 15.36
CA ASP A 159 -23.52 3.47 14.60
C ASP A 159 -22.64 3.06 13.40
N THR A 160 -22.42 4.02 12.51
CA THR A 160 -21.50 3.93 11.38
C THR A 160 -20.20 4.66 11.68
N ILE A 161 -19.06 4.09 11.30
CA ILE A 161 -17.77 4.77 11.48
C ILE A 161 -17.64 5.86 10.43
N THR A 162 -17.20 7.04 10.87
CA THR A 162 -16.98 8.22 10.02
C THR A 162 -15.75 8.07 9.12
N GLU A 163 -14.72 7.39 9.61
CA GLU A 163 -13.53 7.04 8.84
C GLU A 163 -13.80 5.89 7.86
N LEU A 164 -13.24 6.02 6.66
CA LEU A 164 -13.25 4.98 5.64
C LEU A 164 -12.06 4.05 5.82
N PHE A 165 -12.29 2.76 5.60
CA PHE A 165 -11.28 1.73 5.80
C PHE A 165 -10.70 1.25 4.48
N SER A 166 -9.39 1.08 4.42
CA SER A 166 -8.76 0.30 3.37
C SER A 166 -8.89 -1.20 3.64
N ARG A 167 -8.88 -2.01 2.58
CA ARG A 167 -9.18 -3.43 2.69
C ARG A 167 -8.27 -4.22 3.65
N ASN A 168 -7.02 -3.79 3.83
CA ASN A 168 -6.04 -4.42 4.74
C ASN A 168 -6.29 -4.16 6.23
N GLN A 169 -7.18 -3.22 6.60
CA GLN A 169 -7.43 -2.85 8.00
C GLN A 169 -8.43 -3.76 8.71
N PHE A 170 -9.16 -4.60 7.98
CA PHE A 170 -10.15 -5.52 8.52
C PHE A 170 -10.09 -6.89 7.84
N THR A 171 -10.77 -7.88 8.41
CA THR A 171 -10.85 -9.24 7.88
C THR A 171 -12.31 -9.62 7.66
N VAL A 172 -12.63 -10.20 6.51
CA VAL A 172 -13.98 -10.72 6.24
C VAL A 172 -14.24 -11.91 7.16
N TYR A 173 -15.41 -11.92 7.79
CA TYR A 173 -15.86 -13.00 8.64
C TYR A 173 -16.75 -13.95 7.82
N GLU A 174 -16.52 -15.25 7.96
CA GLU A 174 -17.18 -16.25 7.11
C GLU A 174 -18.68 -16.37 7.38
N ALA A 175 -19.12 -16.13 8.62
CA ALA A 175 -20.54 -16.16 8.97
C ALA A 175 -21.17 -14.77 8.83
N LYS A 176 -22.41 -14.72 8.35
CA LYS A 176 -23.20 -13.49 8.34
C LYS A 176 -23.96 -13.39 9.66
N PHE A 177 -23.48 -12.52 10.55
CA PHE A 177 -24.11 -12.29 11.86
C PHE A 177 -24.96 -11.02 11.91
N LEU A 178 -24.72 -10.09 10.99
CA LEU A 178 -25.31 -8.78 10.98
C LEU A 178 -25.84 -8.52 9.56
N ASP A 179 -27.11 -8.12 9.47
CA ASP A 179 -27.73 -7.69 8.22
C ASP A 179 -27.59 -6.17 8.06
N VAL A 180 -27.45 -5.72 6.81
CA VAL A 180 -27.29 -4.30 6.45
C VAL A 180 -28.49 -3.48 6.96
N ASP A 181 -29.70 -4.04 6.88
CA ASP A 181 -30.94 -3.35 7.26
C ASP A 181 -31.01 -2.99 8.76
N ILE A 182 -30.24 -3.68 9.61
CA ILE A 182 -30.20 -3.43 11.06
C ILE A 182 -29.27 -2.24 11.37
N VAL A 183 -28.33 -1.94 10.47
CA VAL A 183 -27.39 -0.84 10.60
C VAL A 183 -28.09 0.45 10.15
N SER A 184 -28.70 1.15 11.10
CA SER A 184 -29.30 2.47 10.84
C SER A 184 -28.19 3.47 10.50
N PRO A 185 -28.16 4.08 9.30
CA PRO A 185 -27.16 5.07 8.93
C PRO A 185 -27.37 6.43 9.62
N GLU A 186 -28.43 6.57 10.42
CA GLU A 186 -28.73 7.81 11.13
C GLU A 186 -28.02 7.84 12.49
N GLU A 187 -27.15 8.85 12.67
CA GLU A 187 -26.56 9.29 13.93
C GLU A 187 -27.64 9.29 15.02
N LYS A 188 -27.65 8.26 15.88
CA LYS A 188 -28.51 8.29 17.07
C LYS A 188 -27.93 9.34 18.00
N LYS A 189 -28.47 10.57 17.92
CA LYS A 189 -28.17 11.66 18.86
C LYS A 189 -28.16 11.09 20.27
N ILE A 190 -27.00 11.13 20.90
CA ILE A 190 -26.82 10.73 22.29
C ILE A 190 -27.74 11.62 23.12
N ILE A 191 -28.89 11.09 23.53
CA ILE A 191 -29.74 11.74 24.52
C ILE A 191 -29.00 11.60 25.84
N THR A 192 -28.21 12.61 26.21
CA THR A 192 -27.70 12.73 27.57
C THR A 192 -28.89 12.91 28.51
N PRO A 193 -29.07 12.08 29.55
CA PRO A 193 -30.09 12.33 30.56
C PRO A 193 -29.73 13.62 31.30
N ASN A 194 -30.62 14.61 31.25
CA ASN A 194 -30.49 15.84 32.03
C ASN A 194 -30.43 15.48 33.52
N SER A 195 -29.37 15.94 34.19
CA SER A 195 -29.25 15.96 35.66
C SER A 195 -30.10 17.06 36.27
#